data_AF-A0A1I1GG52-F1
#
_entry.id   AF-A0A1I1GG52-F1
#
_cell.length_a   1.000
_cell.length_b   1.000
_cell.length_c   1.000
_cell.angle_alpha   90.00
_cell.angle_beta   90.00
_cell.angle_gamma   90.00
#
_symmetry.space_group_name_H-M   'P 1'
#
loop_
_entity.id
_entity.type
_entity.pdbx_description
1 polymer ?
#
loop_
_entity_poly.entity_id
_entity_poly.type
_entity_poly.pdbx_seq_one_letter_code
_entity_poly.pdbx_strand_id
1 'polypeptide(L)'
;MARPLQTGLNYFPLDVTFDQDDKIALIESDFGIEGFSVIVKLLMKIYSEGYSYHWGEKEVKLFSRRTGVVATTVSDIVEAGLRWGIFDLSLFYDYNILTSRGIQKRYFEAVGRRKDVPVVKEYVLLSEQELEKYPNLNIVSLFPVVPAETNHVDSDVDSTELMSTLTTQSKVEESIVKESKSSSRSEKRSDDSDDDLLHILQEFESKIQVPTTQIEKQLKDWLIALDKEVILEAIRRTHLNGKSFGYLNAILTDFKQKGVHTYEDIAAYDQSFKYRQQSFTNHMPKSEFLPEWAKEGYTDVDDPVDESMNQKITESLNRIRGKRQH
;
A
#
# COMPACT_ATOMS: atom_id res chain seq x y z
N MET A 1 4.30 -3.05 -37.98
CA MET A 1 3.67 -2.60 -36.72
C MET A 1 4.77 -2.52 -35.67
N ALA A 2 4.82 -1.47 -34.85
CA ALA A 2 5.72 -1.43 -33.70
C ALA A 2 5.28 -2.49 -32.67
N ARG A 3 6.25 -3.20 -32.08
CA ARG A 3 5.95 -4.15 -31.00
C ARG A 3 5.58 -3.35 -29.75
N PRO A 4 4.50 -3.67 -29.02
CA PRO A 4 4.23 -3.05 -27.73
C PRO A 4 5.45 -3.18 -26.82
N LEU A 5 5.78 -2.10 -26.10
CA LEU A 5 6.87 -2.13 -25.13
C LEU A 5 6.54 -3.16 -24.05
N GLN A 6 7.47 -4.06 -23.77
CA GLN A 6 7.24 -5.14 -22.82
C GLN A 6 7.35 -4.61 -21.39
N THR A 7 6.24 -4.59 -20.65
CA THR A 7 6.20 -4.11 -19.26
C THR A 7 7.02 -5.01 -18.32
N GLY A 8 6.63 -6.27 -18.10
CA GLY A 8 7.38 -7.17 -17.23
C GLY A 8 8.58 -7.88 -17.86
N LEU A 9 9.12 -8.88 -17.19
CA LEU A 9 10.27 -9.69 -17.59
C LEU A 9 9.84 -11.04 -18.20
N ASN A 10 10.64 -11.59 -19.13
CA ASN A 10 10.45 -12.96 -19.66
C ASN A 10 11.07 -14.05 -18.76
N TYR A 11 12.03 -13.66 -17.92
CA TYR A 11 12.70 -14.46 -16.91
C TYR A 11 12.90 -13.56 -15.69
N PHE A 12 12.93 -14.11 -14.49
CA PHE A 12 13.13 -13.32 -13.27
C PHE A 12 14.32 -13.85 -12.48
N PRO A 13 15.08 -12.97 -11.79
CA PRO A 13 16.14 -13.41 -10.90
C PRO A 13 15.54 -14.00 -9.62
N LEU A 14 15.90 -15.25 -9.33
CA LEU A 14 15.64 -15.91 -8.06
C LEU A 14 16.99 -16.37 -7.49
N ASP A 15 17.25 -16.02 -6.24
CA ASP A 15 18.51 -16.32 -5.58
C ASP A 15 18.59 -17.82 -5.25
N VAL A 16 19.78 -18.41 -5.40
CA VAL A 16 19.97 -19.87 -5.19
C VAL A 16 19.86 -20.30 -3.72
N THR A 17 19.83 -19.34 -2.80
CA THR A 17 19.62 -19.51 -1.35
C THR A 17 18.26 -18.95 -0.91
N PHE A 18 17.29 -18.80 -1.82
CA PHE A 18 15.98 -18.23 -1.52
C PHE A 18 15.17 -19.08 -0.52
N ASP A 19 15.42 -20.38 -0.49
CA ASP A 19 14.93 -21.35 0.51
C ASP A 19 15.50 -21.14 1.92
N GLN A 20 16.63 -20.43 2.04
CA GLN A 20 17.33 -20.16 3.30
C GLN A 20 16.95 -18.82 3.94
N ASP A 21 16.06 -18.03 3.32
CA ASP A 21 15.52 -16.81 3.92
C ASP A 21 14.52 -17.19 5.03
N ASP A 22 14.76 -16.72 6.26
CA ASP A 22 13.90 -16.99 7.43
C ASP A 22 12.41 -16.74 7.15
N LYS A 23 12.08 -15.74 6.33
CA LYS A 23 10.68 -15.42 5.97
C LYS A 23 10.04 -16.50 5.11
N ILE A 24 10.83 -17.13 4.24
CA ILE A 24 10.41 -18.24 3.39
C ILE A 24 10.30 -19.51 4.23
N ALA A 25 11.27 -19.78 5.09
CA ALA A 25 11.24 -20.91 6.02
C ALA A 25 10.03 -20.83 6.98
N LEU A 26 9.64 -19.63 7.44
CA LEU A 26 8.45 -19.43 8.27
C LEU A 26 7.15 -19.71 7.51
N ILE A 27 7.05 -19.38 6.21
CA ILE A 27 5.89 -19.75 5.39
C ILE A 27 5.87 -21.24 5.08
N GLU A 28 7.02 -21.85 4.83
CA GLU A 28 7.11 -23.31 4.63
C GLU A 28 6.81 -24.08 5.92
N SER A 29 7.10 -23.52 7.09
CA SER A 29 6.67 -24.08 8.39
C SER A 29 5.15 -24.07 8.57
N ASP A 30 4.46 -23.00 8.15
CA ASP A 30 3.00 -22.85 8.30
C ASP A 30 2.21 -23.61 7.21
N PHE A 31 2.70 -23.65 5.96
CA PHE A 31 1.96 -24.12 4.78
C PHE A 31 2.69 -25.19 3.95
N GLY A 32 3.86 -25.65 4.38
CA GLY A 32 4.68 -26.62 3.65
C GLY A 32 5.09 -26.14 2.26
N ILE A 33 5.31 -27.12 1.38
CA ILE A 33 5.73 -26.90 -0.02
C ILE A 33 4.71 -26.09 -0.83
N GLU A 34 3.44 -26.04 -0.44
CA GLU A 34 2.43 -25.19 -1.07
C GLU A 34 2.73 -23.70 -0.80
N GLY A 35 3.09 -23.36 0.44
CA GLY A 35 3.54 -22.01 0.82
C GLY A 35 4.70 -21.52 -0.03
N PHE A 36 5.79 -22.29 -0.06
CA PHE A 36 6.95 -22.01 -0.91
C PHE A 36 6.56 -21.85 -2.40
N SER A 37 5.78 -22.80 -2.93
CA SER A 37 5.36 -22.82 -4.33
C SER A 37 4.48 -21.62 -4.70
N VAL A 38 3.59 -21.18 -3.81
CA VAL A 38 2.74 -19.99 -4.00
C VAL A 38 3.59 -18.73 -4.02
N ILE A 39 4.51 -18.54 -3.06
CA ILE A 39 5.38 -17.35 -3.04
C ILE A 39 6.25 -17.27 -4.30
N VAL A 40 6.89 -18.37 -4.72
CA VAL A 40 7.68 -18.40 -5.97
C VAL A 40 6.82 -18.05 -7.18
N LYS A 41 5.60 -18.59 -7.28
CA LYS A 41 4.67 -18.27 -8.40
C LYS A 41 4.12 -16.84 -8.33
N LEU A 42 3.99 -16.25 -7.14
CA LEU A 42 3.65 -14.83 -6.96
C LEU A 42 4.79 -13.95 -7.45
N LEU A 43 6.05 -14.25 -7.08
CA LEU A 43 7.22 -13.56 -7.62
C LEU A 43 7.28 -13.65 -9.15
N MET A 44 7.09 -14.84 -9.73
CA MET A 44 6.97 -15.00 -11.19
C MET A 44 5.92 -14.07 -11.81
N LYS A 45 4.75 -13.95 -11.15
CA LYS A 45 3.64 -13.13 -11.64
C LYS A 45 3.96 -11.63 -11.52
N ILE A 46 4.49 -11.19 -10.38
CA ILE A 46 4.94 -9.81 -10.14
C ILE A 46 5.96 -9.39 -11.20
N TYR A 47 7.04 -10.14 -11.36
CA TYR A 47 8.05 -9.81 -12.36
C TYR A 47 7.55 -9.91 -13.80
N SER A 48 6.53 -10.72 -14.10
CA SER A 48 5.90 -10.77 -15.43
C SER A 48 5.05 -9.53 -15.76
N GLU A 49 4.71 -8.70 -14.77
CA GLU A 49 3.99 -7.44 -14.95
C GLU A 49 4.85 -6.20 -14.71
N GLY A 50 5.79 -6.26 -13.76
CA GLY A 50 6.71 -5.16 -13.45
C GLY A 50 7.44 -5.35 -12.12
N TYR A 51 7.42 -4.30 -11.30
CA TYR A 51 7.96 -4.28 -9.92
C TYR A 51 6.88 -4.50 -8.84
N SER A 52 5.61 -4.56 -9.25
CA SER A 52 4.44 -4.74 -8.40
C SER A 52 3.35 -5.51 -9.14
N TYR A 53 2.43 -6.14 -8.41
CA TYR A 53 1.27 -6.82 -8.98
C TYR A 53 0.00 -6.40 -8.24
N HIS A 54 -1.06 -6.04 -8.95
CA HIS A 54 -2.36 -5.83 -8.31
C HIS A 54 -2.91 -7.14 -7.76
N TRP A 55 -3.57 -7.09 -6.60
CA TRP A 55 -4.05 -8.28 -5.89
C TRP A 55 -5.41 -8.04 -5.23
N GLY A 56 -6.48 -8.30 -5.99
CA GLY A 56 -7.85 -8.35 -5.48
C GLY A 56 -8.48 -9.75 -5.63
N GLU A 57 -9.79 -9.83 -5.35
CA GLU A 57 -10.57 -11.08 -5.42
C GLU A 57 -10.41 -11.83 -6.76
N LYS A 58 -10.42 -11.08 -7.87
CA LYS A 58 -10.25 -11.61 -9.23
C LYS A 58 -8.88 -12.27 -9.39
N GLU A 59 -7.83 -11.61 -8.93
CA GLU A 59 -6.45 -12.09 -9.04
C GLU A 59 -6.22 -13.31 -8.16
N VAL A 60 -6.74 -13.33 -6.92
CA VAL A 60 -6.76 -14.52 -6.05
C VAL A 60 -7.41 -15.71 -6.75
N LYS A 61 -8.61 -15.51 -7.34
CA LYS A 61 -9.39 -16.57 -7.99
C LYS A 61 -8.69 -17.13 -9.25
N LEU A 62 -8.12 -16.25 -10.07
CA LEU A 62 -7.36 -16.65 -11.26
C LEU A 62 -6.03 -17.33 -10.89
N PHE A 63 -5.35 -16.83 -9.86
CA PHE A 63 -4.09 -17.39 -9.38
C PHE A 63 -4.29 -18.79 -8.77
N SER A 64 -5.28 -18.95 -7.87
CA SER A 64 -5.72 -20.24 -7.33
C SER A 64 -5.96 -21.27 -8.44
N ARG A 65 -6.75 -20.93 -9.47
CA ARG A 65 -7.01 -21.82 -10.61
C ARG A 65 -5.75 -22.18 -11.40
N ARG A 66 -4.78 -21.27 -11.50
CA ARG A 66 -3.50 -21.49 -12.20
C ARG A 66 -2.49 -22.29 -11.38
N THR A 67 -2.53 -22.20 -10.06
CA THR A 67 -1.62 -22.90 -9.14
C THR A 67 -2.12 -24.27 -8.71
N GLY A 68 -3.43 -24.50 -8.70
CA GLY A 68 -4.07 -25.70 -8.14
C GLY A 68 -4.38 -25.60 -6.64
N VAL A 69 -3.78 -24.65 -5.94
CA VAL A 69 -4.00 -24.35 -4.51
C VAL A 69 -5.35 -23.63 -4.30
N VAL A 70 -6.06 -23.95 -3.21
CA VAL A 70 -7.37 -23.38 -2.88
C VAL A 70 -7.26 -21.87 -2.57
N ALA A 71 -8.25 -21.09 -3.00
CA ALA A 71 -8.23 -19.63 -2.89
C ALA A 71 -8.12 -19.10 -1.44
N THR A 72 -8.65 -19.82 -0.45
CA THR A 72 -8.46 -19.52 0.97
C THR A 72 -6.98 -19.65 1.33
N THR A 73 -6.38 -20.81 1.12
CA THR A 73 -4.96 -21.10 1.38
C THR A 73 -4.03 -20.11 0.66
N VAL A 74 -4.34 -19.74 -0.59
CA VAL A 74 -3.60 -18.70 -1.32
C VAL A 74 -3.69 -17.34 -0.62
N SER A 75 -4.85 -16.99 -0.05
CA SER A 75 -5.04 -15.74 0.71
C SER A 75 -4.28 -15.80 2.04
N ASP A 76 -4.37 -16.91 2.75
CA ASP A 76 -3.67 -17.16 4.03
C ASP A 76 -2.13 -17.06 3.86
N ILE A 77 -1.59 -17.62 2.76
CA ILE A 77 -0.16 -17.52 2.42
C ILE A 77 0.24 -16.08 2.09
N VAL A 78 -0.61 -15.31 1.41
CA VAL A 78 -0.34 -13.88 1.13
C VAL A 78 -0.38 -13.06 2.42
N GLU A 79 -1.33 -13.32 3.32
CA GLU A 79 -1.38 -12.68 4.64
C GLU A 79 -0.14 -13.01 5.48
N ALA A 80 0.33 -14.26 5.47
CA ALA A 80 1.61 -14.62 6.07
C ALA A 80 2.80 -13.92 5.40
N GLY A 81 2.78 -13.76 4.08
CA GLY A 81 3.79 -13.00 3.32
C GLY A 81 3.83 -11.51 3.65
N LEU A 82 2.69 -10.90 4.00
CA LEU A 82 2.60 -9.53 4.53
C LEU A 82 3.12 -9.49 5.98
N ARG A 83 2.67 -10.41 6.83
CA ARG A 83 3.07 -10.54 8.25
C ARG A 83 4.58 -10.71 8.43
N TRP A 84 5.23 -11.51 7.58
CA TRP A 84 6.68 -11.75 7.61
C TRP A 84 7.49 -10.76 6.74
N GLY A 85 6.85 -9.80 6.08
CA GLY A 85 7.53 -8.76 5.31
C GLY A 85 8.25 -9.27 4.05
N ILE A 86 7.65 -10.25 3.36
CA ILE A 86 7.97 -10.59 1.97
C ILE A 86 7.35 -9.54 1.04
N PHE A 87 6.13 -9.13 1.37
CA PHE A 87 5.39 -8.04 0.74
C PHE A 87 5.25 -6.85 1.71
N ASP A 88 5.19 -5.64 1.17
CA ASP A 88 4.98 -4.42 1.93
C ASP A 88 3.52 -4.29 2.37
N LEU A 89 3.33 -4.12 3.68
CA LEU A 89 2.01 -4.07 4.29
C LEU A 89 1.25 -2.77 3.96
N SER A 90 1.95 -1.64 3.87
CA SER A 90 1.35 -0.33 3.60
C SER A 90 0.82 -0.28 2.17
N LEU A 91 1.66 -0.61 1.18
CA LEU A 91 1.26 -0.61 -0.22
C LEU A 91 0.18 -1.65 -0.53
N PHE A 92 0.12 -2.75 0.22
CA PHE A 92 -0.99 -3.69 0.12
C PHE A 92 -2.32 -3.06 0.56
N TYR A 93 -2.39 -2.43 1.73
CA TYR A 93 -3.65 -1.84 2.20
C TYR A 93 -4.05 -0.56 1.45
N ASP A 94 -3.08 0.28 1.05
CA ASP A 94 -3.35 1.55 0.38
C ASP A 94 -3.73 1.37 -1.10
N TYR A 95 -3.12 0.40 -1.80
CA TYR A 95 -3.24 0.26 -3.26
C TYR A 95 -3.64 -1.16 -3.74
N ASN A 96 -3.82 -2.13 -2.84
CA ASN A 96 -4.03 -3.54 -3.18
C ASN A 96 -2.95 -4.07 -4.15
N ILE A 97 -1.67 -3.84 -3.83
CA ILE A 97 -0.54 -4.37 -4.61
C ILE A 97 0.41 -5.24 -3.77
N LEU A 98 0.95 -6.28 -4.40
CA LEU A 98 2.05 -7.08 -3.88
C LEU A 98 3.36 -6.55 -4.47
N THR A 99 4.22 -6.01 -3.61
CA THR A 99 5.58 -5.55 -3.92
C THR A 99 6.39 -5.50 -2.62
N SER A 100 7.71 -5.30 -2.73
CA SER A 100 8.58 -4.96 -1.59
C SER A 100 9.89 -4.37 -2.11
N ARG A 101 10.66 -3.68 -1.26
CA ARG A 101 11.94 -3.06 -1.65
C ARG A 101 12.90 -4.04 -2.35
N GLY A 102 12.95 -5.29 -1.88
CA GLY A 102 13.78 -6.34 -2.48
C GLY A 102 13.27 -6.86 -3.83
N ILE A 103 11.97 -6.76 -4.11
CA ILE A 103 11.38 -7.04 -5.43
C ILE A 103 11.69 -5.89 -6.39
N GLN A 104 11.42 -4.66 -5.95
CA GLN A 104 11.61 -3.45 -6.76
C GLN A 104 13.07 -3.29 -7.21
N LYS A 105 14.03 -3.42 -6.29
CA LYS A 105 15.47 -3.35 -6.60
C LYS A 105 15.89 -4.36 -7.67
N ARG A 106 15.50 -5.64 -7.52
CA ARG A 106 15.81 -6.71 -8.49
C ARG A 106 15.16 -6.47 -9.85
N TYR A 107 13.93 -5.93 -9.89
CA TYR A 107 13.29 -5.55 -11.13
C TYR A 107 14.02 -4.37 -11.82
N PHE A 108 14.29 -3.27 -11.10
CA PHE A 108 14.95 -2.08 -11.64
C PHE A 108 16.36 -2.40 -12.19
N GLU A 109 17.10 -3.27 -11.51
CA GLU A 109 18.38 -3.81 -11.99
C GLU A 109 18.21 -4.64 -13.27
N ALA A 110 17.21 -5.53 -13.35
CA ALA A 110 16.93 -6.31 -14.55
C ALA A 110 16.47 -5.46 -15.76
N VAL A 111 15.84 -4.31 -15.53
CA VAL A 111 15.37 -3.40 -16.61
C VAL A 111 16.30 -2.22 -16.90
N GLY A 112 17.45 -2.07 -16.22
CA GLY A 112 18.37 -0.94 -16.41
C GLY A 112 18.91 -0.72 -17.83
N ARG A 113 18.74 -1.70 -18.74
CA ARG A 113 19.09 -1.58 -20.17
C ARG A 113 17.93 -1.10 -21.06
N ARG A 114 16.72 -0.93 -20.52
CA ARG A 114 15.56 -0.38 -21.25
C ARG A 114 15.64 1.14 -21.27
N LYS A 115 15.20 1.76 -22.37
CA LYS A 115 15.31 3.22 -22.57
C LYS A 115 14.40 4.05 -21.66
N ASP A 116 13.20 3.56 -21.43
CA ASP A 116 12.15 4.22 -20.66
C ASP A 116 11.36 3.14 -19.92
N VAL A 117 11.14 3.34 -18.63
CA VAL A 117 10.44 2.42 -17.73
C VAL A 117 9.53 3.24 -16.83
N PRO A 118 8.21 3.28 -17.06
CA PRO A 118 7.29 4.01 -16.19
C PRO A 118 7.22 3.36 -14.81
N VAL A 119 7.40 4.18 -13.77
CA VAL A 119 7.33 3.78 -12.36
C VAL A 119 6.39 4.73 -11.63
N VAL A 120 5.45 4.19 -10.87
CA VAL A 120 4.50 4.96 -10.09
C VAL A 120 5.16 5.41 -8.79
N LYS A 121 5.31 6.72 -8.60
CA LYS A 121 5.99 7.34 -7.45
C LYS A 121 5.48 6.80 -6.12
N GLU A 122 4.16 6.71 -5.99
CA GLU A 122 3.45 6.29 -4.79
C GLU A 122 3.66 4.80 -4.44
N TYR A 123 4.18 3.99 -5.37
CA TYR A 123 4.48 2.57 -5.14
C TYR A 123 5.96 2.32 -4.81
N VAL A 124 6.83 3.33 -4.85
CA VAL A 124 8.28 3.14 -4.68
C VAL A 124 8.68 3.10 -3.21
N LEU A 125 9.46 2.06 -2.85
CA LEU A 125 10.00 1.82 -1.50
C LEU A 125 11.52 2.06 -1.41
N LEU A 126 12.15 2.46 -2.51
CA LEU A 126 13.57 2.80 -2.58
C LEU A 126 13.77 4.29 -2.25
N SER A 127 14.91 4.62 -1.62
CA SER A 127 15.27 6.02 -1.38
C SER A 127 15.76 6.72 -2.65
N GLU A 128 15.71 8.05 -2.69
CA GLU A 128 16.14 8.85 -3.86
C GLU A 128 17.56 8.46 -4.35
N GLN A 129 18.51 8.30 -3.41
CA GLN A 129 19.88 7.82 -3.65
C GLN A 129 19.97 6.40 -4.26
N GLU A 130 18.94 5.57 -4.08
CA GLU A 130 18.86 4.26 -4.74
C GLU A 130 18.24 4.36 -6.14
N LEU A 131 17.32 5.30 -6.38
CA LEU A 131 16.76 5.55 -7.71
C LEU A 131 17.76 6.21 -8.67
N GLU A 132 18.67 7.05 -8.17
CA GLU A 132 19.75 7.67 -8.96
C GLU A 132 20.59 6.66 -9.76
N LYS A 133 20.63 5.40 -9.31
CA LYS A 133 21.33 4.28 -9.99
C LYS A 133 20.63 3.81 -11.26
N TYR A 134 19.37 4.21 -11.47
CA TYR A 134 18.49 3.75 -12.54
C TYR A 134 17.96 4.97 -13.32
N PRO A 135 18.80 5.68 -14.11
CA PRO A 135 18.44 6.91 -14.81
C PRO A 135 17.40 6.72 -15.93
N ASN A 136 16.99 5.48 -16.20
CA ASN A 136 15.99 5.09 -17.18
C ASN A 136 14.58 4.89 -16.58
N LEU A 137 14.40 5.13 -15.28
CA LEU A 137 13.09 5.13 -14.63
C LEU A 137 12.39 6.47 -14.83
N ASN A 138 11.19 6.42 -15.39
CA ASN A 138 10.33 7.57 -15.62
C ASN A 138 9.26 7.61 -14.51
N ILE A 139 9.45 8.51 -13.55
CA ILE A 139 8.62 8.57 -12.34
C ILE A 139 7.33 9.34 -12.64
N VAL A 140 6.22 8.62 -12.64
CA VAL A 140 4.85 9.14 -12.84
C VAL A 140 4.15 9.20 -11.49
N SER A 141 3.48 10.32 -11.18
CA SER A 141 2.61 10.42 -9.99
C SER A 141 1.18 10.02 -10.34
N LEU A 142 0.53 9.22 -9.51
CA LEU A 142 -0.93 9.00 -9.60
C LEU A 142 -1.72 10.28 -9.32
N PHE A 143 -1.14 11.17 -8.50
CA PHE A 143 -1.73 12.45 -8.12
C PHE A 143 -0.90 13.60 -8.69
N PRO A 144 -1.02 13.93 -9.99
CA PRO A 144 -0.35 15.09 -10.55
C PRO A 144 -0.87 16.36 -9.87
N VAL A 145 0.02 17.09 -9.19
CA VAL A 145 -0.29 18.42 -8.67
C VAL A 145 -0.41 19.36 -9.87
N VAL A 146 -1.62 19.77 -10.19
CA VAL A 146 -1.86 20.82 -11.20
C VAL A 146 -1.18 22.10 -10.71
N PRO A 147 -0.20 22.67 -11.43
CA PRO A 147 0.37 23.96 -11.06
C PRO A 147 -0.74 25.02 -11.15
N ALA A 148 -0.92 25.81 -10.10
CA ALA A 148 -1.76 27.01 -10.20
C ALA A 148 -1.11 27.96 -11.23
N GLU A 149 -1.83 28.27 -12.30
CA GLU A 149 -1.27 28.97 -13.45
C GLU A 149 -0.78 30.39 -13.12
N THR A 150 0.55 30.59 -13.17
CA THR A 150 1.09 31.89 -13.58
C THR A 150 1.16 31.93 -15.10
N ASN A 151 0.24 32.67 -15.70
CA ASN A 151 0.17 32.93 -17.14
C ASN A 151 1.55 33.28 -17.74
N HIS A 152 2.03 32.48 -18.69
CA HIS A 152 2.77 32.97 -19.84
C HIS A 152 2.51 32.05 -21.04
N VAL A 153 2.32 32.68 -22.21
CA VAL A 153 1.74 32.09 -23.42
C VAL A 153 2.84 31.80 -24.46
N ASP A 154 2.53 30.88 -25.38
CA ASP A 154 3.32 30.37 -26.53
C ASP A 154 4.49 29.41 -26.17
N SER A 155 4.71 28.28 -26.85
CA SER A 155 4.16 27.81 -28.14
C SER A 155 4.06 26.28 -28.28
N ASP A 156 2.93 25.82 -28.83
CA ASP A 156 2.82 24.85 -29.94
C ASP A 156 3.63 23.52 -29.91
N VAL A 157 3.04 22.44 -29.36
CA VAL A 157 3.14 21.06 -29.90
C VAL A 157 1.83 20.30 -29.61
N ASP A 158 1.31 19.62 -30.65
CA ASP A 158 0.15 18.73 -30.64
C ASP A 158 0.21 17.62 -29.55
N SER A 159 -0.90 17.44 -28.84
CA SER A 159 -1.13 16.32 -27.92
C SER A 159 -2.60 15.85 -27.92
N THR A 160 -3.18 15.72 -29.13
CA THR A 160 -4.52 15.15 -29.34
C THR A 160 -4.54 13.66 -29.71
N GLU A 161 -3.72 12.84 -29.04
CA GLU A 161 -3.90 11.38 -29.04
C GLU A 161 -3.22 10.73 -27.82
N LEU A 162 -3.98 9.98 -27.01
CA LEU A 162 -3.61 8.80 -26.19
C LEU A 162 -4.58 8.53 -25.01
N MET A 163 -5.88 8.40 -25.32
CA MET A 163 -6.83 7.69 -24.43
C MET A 163 -7.74 6.75 -25.25
N SER A 164 -7.13 5.72 -25.85
CA SER A 164 -7.84 4.80 -26.74
C SER A 164 -7.30 3.36 -26.80
N THR A 165 -6.35 2.98 -25.94
CA THR A 165 -5.92 1.58 -25.80
C THR A 165 -5.89 1.17 -24.33
N LEU A 166 -6.84 0.29 -23.92
CA LEU A 166 -6.65 -0.81 -22.95
C LEU A 166 -7.94 -1.56 -22.53
N THR A 167 -9.14 -1.18 -22.99
CA THR A 167 -10.36 -2.00 -22.79
C THR A 167 -11.25 -2.08 -24.04
N THR A 168 -11.17 -3.19 -24.77
CA THR A 168 -12.08 -3.50 -25.90
C THR A 168 -13.07 -4.58 -25.49
N GLN A 169 -14.27 -4.18 -25.04
CA GLN A 169 -15.46 -5.04 -25.04
C GLN A 169 -16.71 -4.23 -25.39
N SER A 170 -17.24 -4.45 -26.59
CA SER A 170 -18.61 -4.11 -27.02
C SER A 170 -19.23 -5.43 -27.54
N LYS A 171 -20.25 -6.02 -26.92
CA LYS A 171 -21.64 -5.56 -26.65
C LYS A 171 -22.57 -5.75 -27.85
N VAL A 172 -23.46 -6.75 -27.73
CA VAL A 172 -24.78 -6.96 -28.36
C VAL A 172 -25.54 -7.78 -27.27
N GLU A 173 -26.53 -7.25 -26.56
CA GLU A 173 -27.97 -7.19 -26.91
C GLU A 173 -28.58 -8.58 -27.21
N GLU A 174 -29.79 -8.96 -26.79
CA GLU A 174 -30.76 -8.41 -25.84
C GLU A 174 -31.72 -9.58 -25.45
N SER A 175 -32.39 -9.54 -24.28
CA SER A 175 -33.77 -10.03 -24.14
C SER A 175 -34.34 -9.84 -22.73
N ILE A 176 -35.61 -9.46 -22.69
CA ILE A 176 -36.43 -9.17 -21.51
C ILE A 176 -37.34 -10.40 -21.22
N VAL A 177 -37.75 -10.63 -19.96
CA VAL A 177 -39.16 -10.88 -19.53
C VAL A 177 -39.27 -11.38 -18.06
N LYS A 178 -39.78 -10.48 -17.21
CA LYS A 178 -40.81 -10.60 -16.14
C LYS A 178 -40.84 -11.75 -15.10
N GLU A 179 -40.80 -11.30 -13.84
CA GLU A 179 -41.86 -11.42 -12.80
C GLU A 179 -42.06 -12.73 -12.01
N SER A 180 -41.98 -12.60 -10.68
CA SER A 180 -42.98 -13.16 -9.75
C SER A 180 -42.93 -12.45 -8.38
N LYS A 181 -44.11 -12.05 -7.88
CA LYS A 181 -44.30 -11.54 -6.51
C LYS A 181 -44.56 -12.69 -5.54
N SER A 182 -44.15 -12.53 -4.28
CA SER A 182 -44.90 -13.10 -3.15
C SER A 182 -44.88 -12.19 -1.91
N SER A 183 -46.05 -12.11 -1.29
CA SER A 183 -46.41 -11.39 -0.05
C SER A 183 -46.16 -12.33 1.16
N SER A 184 -46.08 -11.96 2.45
CA SER A 184 -46.46 -10.76 3.22
C SER A 184 -45.87 -10.81 4.66
N ARG A 185 -45.68 -9.63 5.31
CA ARG A 185 -45.92 -9.28 6.76
C ARG A 185 -45.37 -10.21 7.89
N SER A 186 -44.82 -9.77 9.03
CA SER A 186 -44.65 -8.47 9.73
C SER A 186 -43.39 -8.61 10.66
N GLU A 187 -42.74 -7.61 11.23
CA GLU A 187 -43.20 -6.58 12.19
C GLU A 187 -42.35 -5.27 12.14
N LYS A 188 -42.76 -4.24 12.89
CA LYS A 188 -42.42 -2.82 12.64
C LYS A 188 -41.09 -2.33 13.25
N ARG A 189 -40.26 -1.74 12.37
CA ARG A 189 -39.41 -0.51 12.47
C ARG A 189 -38.83 -0.26 11.06
N SER A 190 -38.71 0.95 10.53
CA SER A 190 -39.24 2.28 10.91
C SER A 190 -39.29 3.17 9.64
N ASP A 191 -40.28 4.06 9.51
CA ASP A 191 -40.61 4.75 8.24
C ASP A 191 -39.69 5.94 7.87
N ASP A 192 -38.77 6.36 8.75
CA ASP A 192 -37.87 7.52 8.49
C ASP A 192 -36.63 7.17 7.63
N SER A 193 -36.21 5.90 7.59
CA SER A 193 -34.88 5.52 7.08
C SER A 193 -34.74 5.62 5.55
N ASP A 194 -35.83 5.58 4.80
CA ASP A 194 -35.81 5.67 3.33
C ASP A 194 -35.68 7.14 2.86
N ASP A 195 -36.33 8.11 3.52
CA ASP A 195 -36.17 9.55 3.23
C ASP A 195 -34.77 10.06 3.60
N ASP A 196 -34.21 9.55 4.71
CA ASP A 196 -32.83 9.86 5.12
C ASP A 196 -31.80 9.36 4.11
N LEU A 197 -31.99 8.15 3.59
CA LEU A 197 -31.15 7.61 2.53
C LEU A 197 -31.28 8.40 1.22
N LEU A 198 -32.50 8.75 0.82
CA LEU A 198 -32.73 9.57 -0.39
C LEU A 198 -31.98 10.90 -0.30
N HIS A 199 -32.01 11.56 0.86
CA HIS A 199 -31.28 12.80 1.06
C HIS A 199 -29.75 12.63 0.99
N ILE A 200 -29.21 11.55 1.58
CA ILE A 200 -27.77 11.22 1.51
C ILE A 200 -27.35 10.91 0.07
N LEU A 201 -28.15 10.16 -0.69
CA LEU A 201 -27.86 9.80 -2.08
C LEU A 201 -27.90 11.02 -3.00
N GLN A 202 -28.88 11.91 -2.83
CA GLN A 202 -28.97 13.17 -3.57
C GLN A 202 -27.77 14.09 -3.29
N GLU A 203 -27.36 14.23 -2.03
CA GLU A 203 -26.19 15.01 -1.63
C GLU A 203 -24.89 14.39 -2.18
N PHE A 204 -24.74 13.07 -2.14
CA PHE A 204 -23.62 12.34 -2.73
C PHE A 204 -23.53 12.52 -4.26
N GLU A 205 -24.65 12.38 -4.96
CA GLU A 205 -24.75 12.59 -6.41
C GLU A 205 -24.35 14.01 -6.80
N SER A 206 -24.82 15.01 -6.05
CA SER A 206 -24.55 16.43 -6.33
C SER A 206 -23.08 16.84 -6.17
N LYS A 207 -22.30 16.13 -5.34
CA LYS A 207 -20.96 16.55 -4.90
C LYS A 207 -19.81 15.64 -5.35
N ILE A 208 -20.08 14.38 -5.65
CA ILE A 208 -19.03 13.37 -5.87
C ILE A 208 -19.22 12.65 -7.20
N GLN A 209 -20.23 11.78 -7.29
CA GLN A 209 -20.47 10.94 -8.47
C GLN A 209 -21.87 10.35 -8.42
N VAL A 210 -22.45 10.00 -9.59
CA VAL A 210 -23.67 9.20 -9.68
C VAL A 210 -23.53 7.92 -8.83
N PRO A 211 -24.45 7.65 -7.88
CA PRO A 211 -24.38 6.46 -7.04
C PRO A 211 -24.37 5.18 -7.87
N THR A 212 -23.41 4.29 -7.59
CA THR A 212 -23.47 2.90 -8.08
C THR A 212 -24.29 2.07 -7.10
N THR A 213 -25.01 1.05 -7.57
CA THR A 213 -25.83 0.16 -6.73
C THR A 213 -25.09 -0.47 -5.54
N GLN A 214 -23.76 -0.65 -5.65
CA GLN A 214 -22.90 -1.09 -4.55
C GLN A 214 -22.69 0.01 -3.49
N ILE A 215 -22.53 1.27 -3.90
CA ILE A 215 -22.40 2.44 -3.02
C ILE A 215 -23.70 2.66 -2.25
N GLU A 216 -24.86 2.54 -2.91
CA GLU A 216 -26.18 2.61 -2.25
C GLU A 216 -26.31 1.57 -1.14
N LYS A 217 -25.90 0.32 -1.40
CA LYS A 217 -25.90 -0.73 -0.38
C LYS A 217 -24.96 -0.40 0.78
N GLN A 218 -23.75 0.07 0.50
CA GLN A 218 -22.80 0.46 1.54
C GLN A 218 -23.31 1.64 2.38
N LEU A 219 -23.95 2.64 1.77
CA LEU A 219 -24.57 3.76 2.50
C LEU A 219 -25.76 3.30 3.35
N LYS A 220 -26.56 2.33 2.90
CA LYS A 220 -27.57 1.66 3.74
C LYS A 220 -26.94 0.94 4.93
N ASP A 221 -25.86 0.18 4.70
CA ASP A 221 -25.13 -0.52 5.76
C ASP A 221 -24.49 0.46 6.78
N TRP A 222 -24.07 1.65 6.33
CA TRP A 222 -23.56 2.73 7.18
C TRP A 222 -24.66 3.44 7.97
N LEU A 223 -25.85 3.66 7.38
CA LEU A 223 -27.01 4.28 8.04
C LEU A 223 -27.56 3.44 9.23
N ILE A 224 -27.23 2.15 9.28
CA ILE A 224 -27.53 1.27 10.43
C ILE A 224 -26.56 1.52 11.60
N ALA A 225 -25.39 2.15 11.37
CA ALA A 225 -24.30 2.26 12.33
C ALA A 225 -23.89 3.70 12.71
N LEU A 226 -24.29 4.70 11.92
CA LEU A 226 -23.92 6.11 12.06
C LEU A 226 -25.12 7.00 11.74
N ASP A 227 -25.26 8.11 12.47
CA ASP A 227 -26.31 9.09 12.21
C ASP A 227 -26.11 9.79 10.85
N LYS A 228 -27.23 10.14 10.20
CA LYS A 228 -27.29 10.86 8.92
C LYS A 228 -26.36 12.08 8.86
N GLU A 229 -26.32 12.88 9.92
CA GLU A 229 -25.52 14.12 9.97
C GLU A 229 -24.01 13.84 9.88
N VAL A 230 -23.54 12.75 10.49
CA VAL A 230 -22.14 12.30 10.42
C VAL A 230 -21.78 11.88 8.99
N ILE A 231 -22.69 11.18 8.31
CA ILE A 231 -22.50 10.75 6.91
C ILE A 231 -22.48 11.98 5.97
N LEU A 232 -23.39 12.94 6.17
CA LEU A 232 -23.44 14.18 5.38
C LEU A 232 -22.18 15.05 5.57
N GLU A 233 -21.67 15.19 6.80
CA GLU A 233 -20.40 15.89 7.04
C GLU A 233 -19.20 15.13 6.49
N ALA A 234 -19.19 13.80 6.51
CA ALA A 234 -18.17 13.01 5.83
C ALA A 234 -18.17 13.25 4.30
N ILE A 235 -19.35 13.30 3.67
CA ILE A 235 -19.52 13.63 2.24
C ILE A 235 -19.03 15.07 1.93
N ARG A 236 -19.28 16.02 2.83
CA ARG A 236 -18.75 17.39 2.74
C ARG A 236 -17.23 17.41 2.78
N ARG A 237 -16.62 16.69 3.74
CA ARG A 237 -15.15 16.58 3.90
C ARG A 237 -14.48 15.94 2.69
N THR A 238 -15.12 14.94 2.07
CA THR A 238 -14.58 14.27 0.88
C THR A 238 -14.63 15.16 -0.36
N HIS A 239 -15.72 15.94 -0.51
CA HIS A 239 -15.85 16.93 -1.58
C HIS A 239 -14.83 18.07 -1.45
N LEU A 240 -14.67 18.67 -0.26
CA LEU A 240 -13.68 19.72 0.00
C LEU A 240 -12.24 19.28 -0.31
N ASN A 241 -11.94 18.00 -0.09
CA ASN A 241 -10.63 17.42 -0.38
C ASN A 241 -10.50 16.87 -1.82
N GLY A 242 -11.55 16.95 -2.65
CA GLY A 242 -11.54 16.51 -4.05
C GLY A 242 -11.38 15.00 -4.26
N LYS A 243 -11.85 14.16 -3.32
CA LYS A 243 -11.56 12.71 -3.30
C LYS A 243 -12.81 11.84 -3.51
N SER A 244 -12.57 10.64 -4.06
CA SER A 244 -13.61 9.65 -4.40
C SER A 244 -14.20 8.91 -3.19
N PHE A 245 -15.20 8.07 -3.44
CA PHE A 245 -15.89 7.25 -2.42
C PHE A 245 -14.94 6.42 -1.53
N GLY A 246 -13.77 6.00 -2.02
CA GLY A 246 -12.79 5.29 -1.19
C GLY A 246 -12.33 6.11 0.02
N TYR A 247 -12.17 7.43 -0.15
CA TYR A 247 -11.82 8.34 0.94
C TYR A 247 -13.00 8.60 1.88
N LEU A 248 -14.25 8.59 1.37
CA LEU A 248 -15.46 8.61 2.20
C LEU A 248 -15.52 7.38 3.10
N ASN A 249 -15.32 6.19 2.53
CA ASN A 249 -15.33 4.94 3.27
C ASN A 249 -14.21 4.88 4.33
N ALA A 250 -13.03 5.45 4.04
CA ALA A 250 -11.95 5.58 5.02
C ALA A 250 -12.34 6.49 6.19
N ILE A 251 -12.97 7.65 5.94
CA ILE A 251 -13.47 8.56 6.98
C ILE A 251 -14.56 7.88 7.83
N LEU A 252 -15.55 7.23 7.21
CA LEU A 252 -16.63 6.53 7.93
C LEU A 252 -16.09 5.36 8.76
N THR A 253 -15.06 4.67 8.26
CA THR A 253 -14.37 3.60 9.00
C THR A 253 -13.61 4.15 10.21
N ASP A 254 -12.89 5.26 10.06
CA ASP A 254 -12.17 5.91 11.15
C ASP A 254 -13.12 6.50 12.22
N PHE A 255 -14.23 7.11 11.79
CA PHE A 255 -15.32 7.55 12.67
C PHE A 255 -15.91 6.38 13.48
N LYS A 256 -16.19 5.24 12.83
CA LYS A 256 -16.63 4.02 13.50
C LYS A 256 -15.60 3.46 14.48
N GLN A 257 -14.31 3.50 14.15
CA GLN A 257 -13.24 3.05 15.06
C GLN A 257 -13.08 3.96 16.28
N LYS A 258 -13.39 5.25 16.16
CA LYS A 258 -13.27 6.25 17.22
C LYS A 258 -14.59 6.53 17.97
N GLY A 259 -15.67 5.87 17.58
CA GLY A 259 -16.99 6.02 18.22
C GLY A 259 -17.67 7.37 17.96
N VAL A 260 -17.39 8.00 16.81
CA VAL A 260 -18.03 9.26 16.40
C VAL A 260 -19.40 8.93 15.81
N HIS A 261 -20.45 8.97 16.63
CA HIS A 261 -21.81 8.60 16.22
C HIS A 261 -22.75 9.81 16.09
N THR A 262 -22.52 10.87 16.86
CA THR A 262 -23.37 12.08 16.91
C THR A 262 -22.64 13.32 16.36
N TYR A 263 -23.37 14.35 15.93
CA TYR A 263 -22.78 15.62 15.46
C TYR A 263 -21.82 16.29 16.47
N GLU A 264 -22.11 16.21 17.77
CA GLU A 264 -21.24 16.76 18.82
C GLU A 264 -19.86 16.06 18.88
N ASP A 265 -19.81 14.76 18.59
CA ASP A 265 -18.57 13.97 18.57
C ASP A 265 -17.63 14.42 17.44
N ILE A 266 -18.17 14.96 16.34
CA ILE A 266 -17.38 15.48 15.21
C ILE A 266 -16.51 16.67 15.66
N ALA A 267 -17.03 17.53 16.53
CA ALA A 267 -16.29 18.68 17.06
C ALA A 267 -15.16 18.24 18.00
N ALA A 268 -15.39 17.22 18.83
CA ALA A 268 -14.36 16.62 19.68
C ALA A 268 -13.28 15.89 18.85
N TYR A 269 -13.71 15.17 17.81
CA TYR A 269 -12.83 14.52 16.83
C TYR A 269 -11.89 15.55 16.19
N ASP A 270 -12.41 16.67 15.66
CA ASP A 270 -11.62 17.70 14.98
C ASP A 270 -10.61 18.39 15.92
N GLN A 271 -10.96 18.58 17.20
CA GLN A 271 -10.00 19.05 18.21
C GLN A 271 -8.87 18.03 18.40
N SER A 272 -9.20 16.75 18.59
CA SER A 272 -8.19 15.69 18.75
C SER A 272 -7.27 15.54 17.53
N PHE A 273 -7.80 15.80 16.33
CA PHE A 273 -7.06 15.76 15.08
C PHE A 273 -6.07 16.93 14.97
N LYS A 274 -6.50 18.15 15.32
CA LYS A 274 -5.64 19.35 15.33
C LYS A 274 -4.47 19.23 16.32
N TYR A 275 -4.72 18.76 17.55
CA TYR A 275 -3.64 18.51 18.52
C TYR A 275 -2.62 17.49 17.99
N ARG A 276 -3.08 16.44 17.29
CA ARG A 276 -2.20 15.44 16.69
C ARG A 276 -1.32 16.04 15.59
N GLN A 277 -1.88 16.86 14.69
CA GLN A 277 -1.10 17.54 13.64
C GLN A 277 -0.01 18.45 14.22
N GLN A 278 -0.33 19.23 15.25
CA GLN A 278 0.64 20.11 15.93
C GLN A 278 1.77 19.34 16.63
N SER A 279 1.51 18.13 17.11
CA SER A 279 2.54 17.29 17.73
C SER A 279 3.54 16.73 16.70
N PHE A 280 3.14 16.51 15.45
CA PHE A 280 4.05 16.06 14.38
C PHE A 280 4.97 17.18 13.90
N THR A 281 4.51 18.43 13.88
CA THR A 281 5.34 19.59 13.47
C THR A 281 6.39 20.00 14.50
N ASN A 282 6.29 19.54 15.75
CA ASN A 282 7.18 19.91 16.86
C ASN A 282 8.35 18.93 17.10
N HIS A 283 8.73 18.12 16.10
CA HIS A 283 9.94 17.31 16.18
C HIS A 283 11.19 18.18 16.09
N MET A 284 11.76 18.57 17.24
CA MET A 284 13.11 19.11 17.28
C MET A 284 14.10 18.04 16.79
N PRO A 285 15.03 18.38 15.88
CA PRO A 285 16.07 17.44 15.47
C PRO A 285 16.92 17.07 16.69
N LYS A 286 17.19 15.78 16.86
CA LYS A 286 18.13 15.32 17.90
C LYS A 286 19.51 15.89 17.57
N SER A 287 20.03 16.73 18.44
CA SER A 287 21.43 17.16 18.38
C SER A 287 22.31 15.97 18.81
N GLU A 288 22.84 15.25 17.84
CA GLU A 288 23.83 14.20 18.08
C GLU A 288 25.15 14.86 18.50
N PHE A 289 25.58 14.60 19.74
CA PHE A 289 26.88 15.07 20.21
C PHE A 289 27.98 14.23 19.55
N LEU A 290 28.87 14.90 18.80
CA LEU A 290 30.05 14.26 18.23
C LEU A 290 30.94 13.69 19.35
N PRO A 291 31.42 12.43 19.23
CA PRO A 291 32.39 11.85 20.15
C PRO A 291 33.64 12.71 20.30
N GLU A 292 34.32 12.63 21.45
CA GLU A 292 35.45 13.52 21.74
C GLU A 292 36.65 13.35 20.80
N TRP A 293 36.85 12.13 20.29
CA TRP A 293 37.87 11.82 19.28
C TRP A 293 37.59 12.43 17.90
N ALA A 294 36.35 12.85 17.63
CA ALA A 294 35.95 13.49 16.37
C ALA A 294 36.12 15.03 16.41
N LYS A 295 36.63 15.60 17.51
CA LYS A 295 36.90 17.04 17.64
C LYS A 295 38.28 17.37 17.06
N GLU A 296 38.37 18.44 16.26
CA GLU A 296 39.66 18.96 15.79
C GLU A 296 40.55 19.32 16.99
N GLY A 297 41.77 18.76 17.02
CA GLY A 297 42.71 18.92 18.13
C GLY A 297 42.68 17.82 19.19
N TYR A 298 41.90 16.75 19.00
CA TYR A 298 42.07 15.52 19.80
C TYR A 298 43.48 14.94 19.59
N THR A 299 44.16 14.68 20.71
CA THR A 299 45.45 13.97 20.75
C THR A 299 45.28 12.70 21.55
N ASP A 300 45.54 11.53 20.97
CA ASP A 300 45.62 10.29 21.74
C ASP A 300 46.72 10.42 22.80
N VAL A 301 46.31 10.28 24.06
CA VAL A 301 47.24 10.16 25.17
C VAL A 301 47.63 8.68 25.24
N ASP A 302 48.74 8.34 24.59
CA ASP A 302 49.40 7.03 24.74
C ASP A 302 49.99 6.90 26.16
N ASP A 303 49.12 6.84 27.17
CA ASP A 303 49.52 6.43 28.51
C ASP A 303 50.09 5.01 28.42
N PRO A 304 51.32 4.76 28.91
CA PRO A 304 51.95 3.45 28.80
C PRO A 304 51.10 2.41 29.52
N VAL A 305 50.59 1.44 28.75
CA VAL A 305 49.62 0.43 29.24
C VAL A 305 50.16 -0.24 30.50
N ASP A 306 49.46 -0.04 31.62
CA ASP A 306 49.85 -0.62 32.91
C ASP A 306 50.09 -2.12 32.75
N GLU A 307 51.32 -2.53 33.04
CA GLU A 307 51.80 -3.90 32.87
C GLU A 307 50.99 -4.87 33.75
N SER A 308 50.40 -4.38 34.86
CA SER A 308 49.45 -5.12 35.69
C SER A 308 48.13 -5.44 34.98
N MET A 309 47.70 -4.57 34.05
CA MET A 309 46.45 -4.71 33.30
C MET A 309 46.62 -5.71 32.16
N ASN A 310 47.77 -5.68 31.47
CA ASN A 310 48.14 -6.69 30.47
C ASN A 310 48.26 -8.10 31.07
N GLN A 311 48.80 -8.23 32.29
CA GLN A 311 48.84 -9.52 33.01
C GLN A 311 47.43 -10.04 33.29
N LYS A 312 46.50 -9.21 33.79
CA LYS A 312 45.10 -9.59 34.02
C LYS A 312 44.37 -9.99 32.72
N ILE A 313 44.63 -9.31 31.61
CA ILE A 313 44.03 -9.63 30.30
C ILE A 313 44.56 -10.98 29.79
N THR A 314 45.87 -11.24 29.89
CA THR A 314 46.47 -12.51 29.43
C THR A 314 46.04 -13.70 30.29
N GLU A 315 45.95 -13.55 31.62
CA GLU A 315 45.34 -14.56 32.50
C GLU A 315 43.88 -14.86 32.14
N SER A 316 43.09 -13.80 31.86
CA SER A 316 41.68 -13.95 31.47
C SER A 316 41.53 -14.70 30.14
N LEU A 317 42.36 -14.39 29.15
CA LEU A 317 42.39 -15.09 27.85
C LEU A 317 42.79 -16.57 28.01
N ASN A 318 43.77 -16.87 28.85
CA ASN A 318 44.19 -18.24 29.14
C ASN A 318 43.07 -19.03 29.85
N ARG A 319 42.35 -18.39 30.80
CA ARG A 319 41.18 -18.99 31.48
C ARG A 319 40.03 -19.28 30.51
N ILE A 320 39.81 -18.44 29.50
CA ILE A 320 38.81 -18.65 28.45
C ILE A 320 39.23 -19.79 27.50
N ARG A 321 40.52 -19.87 27.14
CA ARG A 321 41.06 -20.97 26.30
C ARG A 321 40.96 -22.33 27.00
N GLY A 322 41.29 -22.42 28.30
CA GLY A 322 41.14 -23.66 29.08
C GLY A 322 39.70 -24.15 29.16
N LYS A 323 38.71 -23.25 29.24
CA LYS A 323 37.28 -23.61 29.23
C LYS A 323 36.74 -24.12 27.88
N ARG A 324 37.52 -24.07 26.80
CA ARG A 324 37.13 -24.56 25.46
C ARG A 324 37.71 -25.94 25.11
N GLN A 325 38.44 -26.58 26.04
CA GLN A 325 39.10 -27.89 25.82
C GLN A 325 38.53 -29.03 26.70
N HIS A 326 37.34 -28.83 27.28
CA HIS A 326 36.57 -29.84 28.01
C HIS A 326 35.13 -29.88 27.50
#